data_AF-A0AAW1Y1R6-F1
#
_entry.id   AF-A0AAW1Y1R6-F1
#
_cell.length_a   1.000
_cell.length_b   1.000
_cell.length_c   1.000
_cell.angle_alpha   90.00
_cell.angle_beta   90.00
_cell.angle_gamma   90.00
#
_symmetry.space_group_name_H-M   'P 1'
#
loop_
_entity.id
_entity.type
_entity.pdbx_description
1 polymer ?
#
loop_
_entity_poly.entity_id
_entity_poly.type
_entity_poly.pdbx_seq_one_letter_code
_entity_poly.pdbx_strand_id
1 'polypeptide(L)'
;MENDKRAYRAHCLVLTYPTQGHINPMLQFAKLLHHKGLKVTLVTTRFLHNTSLLHARSSNCNVALETISDGYDEGGYSAAESTDAYLKPLLGNRTTNFNGAP
;
A
#
# COMPACT_ATOMS: atom_id res chain seq x y z
N MET A 1 -5.15 -16.23 39.37
CA MET A 1 -4.15 -15.33 38.77
C MET A 1 -4.40 -15.32 37.28
N GLU A 2 -5.20 -14.34 36.87
CA GLU A 2 -5.65 -14.12 35.50
C GLU A 2 -4.45 -13.60 34.71
N ASN A 3 -3.91 -14.43 33.82
CA ASN A 3 -2.91 -13.96 32.88
C ASN A 3 -3.66 -13.21 31.79
N ASP A 4 -3.80 -11.89 31.98
CA ASP A 4 -4.04 -10.91 30.93
C ASP A 4 -2.90 -11.00 29.91
N LYS A 5 -2.95 -12.02 29.06
CA LYS A 5 -2.23 -12.04 27.81
C LYS A 5 -2.84 -10.89 27.03
N ARG A 6 -2.20 -9.72 27.09
CA ARG A 6 -2.41 -8.63 26.14
C ARG A 6 -2.42 -9.27 24.77
N ALA A 7 -3.61 -9.53 24.24
CA ALA A 7 -3.77 -10.25 22.98
C ALA A 7 -3.10 -9.34 21.95
N TYR A 8 -1.90 -9.71 21.52
CA TYR A 8 -1.20 -9.02 20.44
C TYR A 8 -2.07 -9.21 19.19
N ARG A 9 -3.08 -8.35 19.03
CA ARG A 9 -3.91 -8.26 17.83
C ARG A 9 -2.99 -7.70 16.78
N ALA A 10 -2.31 -8.59 16.06
CA ALA A 10 -1.43 -8.22 14.98
C ALA A 10 -2.20 -7.32 14.00
N HIS A 11 -1.56 -6.19 13.66
CA HIS A 11 -2.08 -5.21 12.72
C HIS A 11 -1.20 -5.24 11.48
N CYS A 12 -1.76 -5.72 10.37
CA CYS A 12 -1.07 -5.77 9.09
C CYS A 12 -1.34 -4.49 8.29
N LEU A 13 -0.26 -3.88 7.82
CA LEU A 13 -0.32 -2.86 6.78
C LEU A 13 -0.08 -3.54 5.43
N VAL A 14 -1.03 -3.39 4.51
CA VAL A 14 -0.98 -3.94 3.17
C VAL A 14 -0.74 -2.78 2.22
N LEU A 15 0.50 -2.63 1.73
CA LEU A 15 0.85 -1.56 0.79
C LEU A 15 0.63 -2.03 -0.65
N THR A 16 -0.18 -1.29 -1.40
CA THR A 16 -0.48 -1.61 -2.80
C THR A 16 0.46 -0.90 -3.75
N TYR A 17 1.02 -1.66 -4.70
CA TYR A 17 1.72 -1.05 -5.83
C TYR A 17 0.69 -0.37 -6.75
N PRO A 18 0.94 0.86 -7.23
CA PRO A 18 -0.08 1.69 -7.84
C PRO A 18 -0.32 1.35 -9.33
N THR A 19 -0.63 0.08 -9.62
CA THR A 19 -1.06 -0.36 -10.95
C THR A 19 -2.35 -1.17 -10.85
N GLN A 20 -3.21 -1.03 -11.86
CA GLN A 20 -4.55 -1.64 -11.86
C GLN A 20 -4.53 -3.16 -11.63
N GLY A 21 -3.49 -3.85 -12.15
CA GLY A 21 -3.31 -5.30 -11.97
C GLY A 21 -3.03 -5.74 -10.52
N HIS A 22 -2.46 -4.86 -9.69
CA HIS A 22 -2.09 -5.19 -8.30
C HIS A 22 -3.15 -4.79 -7.27
N ILE A 23 -4.01 -3.81 -7.58
CA ILE A 23 -5.03 -3.33 -6.64
C ILE A 23 -6.01 -4.43 -6.23
N ASN A 24 -6.55 -5.18 -7.19
CA ASN A 24 -7.59 -6.18 -6.91
C ASN A 24 -7.06 -7.36 -6.09
N PRO A 25 -5.92 -7.99 -6.46
CA PRO A 25 -5.34 -9.05 -5.64
C PRO A 25 -5.03 -8.58 -4.22
N MET A 26 -4.48 -7.38 -4.05
CA MET A 26 -4.12 -6.88 -2.73
C MET A 26 -5.33 -6.57 -1.85
N LEU A 27 -6.42 -6.08 -2.43
CA LEU A 27 -7.68 -5.90 -1.70
C LEU A 27 -8.28 -7.25 -1.25
N GLN A 28 -8.25 -8.27 -2.11
CA GLN A 28 -8.72 -9.61 -1.73
C GLN A 28 -7.82 -10.22 -0.66
N PHE A 29 -6.50 -10.03 -0.76
CA PHE A 29 -5.57 -10.43 0.29
C PHE A 29 -5.87 -9.75 1.62
N ALA A 30 -6.11 -8.43 1.63
CA ALA A 30 -6.48 -7.70 2.84
C ALA A 30 -7.80 -8.22 3.47
N LYS A 31 -8.80 -8.57 2.63
CA LYS A 31 -10.05 -9.21 3.07
C LYS A 31 -9.79 -10.56 3.74
N LEU A 32 -8.93 -11.38 3.15
CA LEU A 32 -8.56 -12.69 3.70
C LEU A 32 -7.87 -12.54 5.07
N LEU A 33 -6.92 -11.60 5.20
CA LEU A 33 -6.27 -11.31 6.48
C LEU A 33 -7.26 -10.85 7.54
N HIS A 34 -8.19 -9.97 7.18
CA HIS A 34 -9.23 -9.50 8.08
C HIS A 34 -10.15 -10.65 8.54
N HIS A 35 -10.56 -11.53 7.62
CA HIS A 35 -11.38 -12.70 7.93
C HIS A 35 -10.66 -13.69 8.87
N LYS A 36 -9.32 -13.71 8.88
CA LYS A 36 -8.51 -14.50 9.83
C LYS A 36 -8.39 -13.85 11.22
N GLY A 37 -9.07 -12.73 11.47
CA GLY A 37 -9.12 -12.05 12.77
C GLY A 37 -8.04 -10.97 12.96
N LEU A 38 -7.30 -10.62 11.91
CA LEU A 38 -6.28 -9.57 11.97
C LEU A 38 -6.89 -8.19 11.77
N LYS A 39 -6.32 -7.19 12.44
CA LYS A 39 -6.59 -5.79 12.06
C LYS A 39 -5.81 -5.51 10.79
N VAL A 40 -6.44 -4.92 9.78
CA VAL A 40 -5.81 -4.68 8.48
C VAL A 40 -6.06 -3.25 8.05
N THR A 41 -4.99 -2.59 7.62
CA THR A 41 -5.05 -1.31 6.90
C THR A 41 -4.46 -1.50 5.52
N LEU A 42 -5.28 -1.27 4.49
CA LEU A 42 -4.83 -1.18 3.11
C LEU A 42 -4.30 0.24 2.88
N VAL A 43 -3.05 0.35 2.45
CA VAL A 43 -2.38 1.62 2.15
C VAL A 43 -2.21 1.74 0.64
N THR A 44 -2.57 2.91 0.11
CA THR A 44 -2.49 3.23 -1.32
C THR A 44 -1.97 4.65 -1.54
N THR A 45 -1.71 5.02 -2.79
CA THR A 45 -1.29 6.38 -3.13
C THR A 45 -2.49 7.32 -3.21
N ARG A 46 -2.30 8.62 -2.91
CA ARG A 46 -3.37 9.63 -2.99
C ARG A 46 -4.02 9.69 -4.37
N PHE A 47 -3.23 9.56 -5.44
CA PHE A 47 -3.73 9.49 -6.81
C PHE A 47 -4.75 8.36 -7.01
N LEU A 48 -4.44 7.14 -6.55
CA LEU A 48 -5.34 6.00 -6.66
C LEU A 48 -6.61 6.15 -5.82
N HIS A 49 -6.51 6.82 -4.68
CA HIS A 49 -7.67 7.15 -3.87
C HIS A 49 -8.59 8.16 -4.58
N ASN A 50 -8.01 9.24 -5.13
CA ASN A 50 -8.74 10.31 -5.80
C ASN A 50 -9.43 9.84 -7.09
N THR A 51 -8.85 8.88 -7.80
CA THR A 51 -9.45 8.25 -8.99
C THR A 51 -10.62 7.30 -8.67
N SER A 52 -11.06 7.21 -7.41
CA SER A 52 -12.21 6.41 -6.94
C SER A 52 -12.12 4.89 -7.17
N LEU A 53 -10.99 4.40 -7.69
CA LEU A 53 -10.76 2.98 -8.00
C LEU A 53 -10.83 2.09 -6.76
N LEU A 54 -10.53 2.64 -5.59
CA LEU A 54 -10.54 1.91 -4.32
C LEU A 54 -11.82 2.10 -3.51
N HIS A 55 -12.42 3.30 -3.56
CA HIS A 55 -13.67 3.61 -2.85
C HIS A 55 -14.82 2.68 -3.27
N ALA A 56 -14.97 2.42 -4.57
CA ALA A 56 -15.98 1.50 -5.09
C ALA A 56 -15.77 0.04 -4.65
N ARG A 57 -14.53 -0.34 -4.30
CA ARG A 57 -14.13 -1.73 -4.07
C ARG A 57 -14.03 -2.07 -2.58
N SER A 58 -13.83 -1.07 -1.71
CA SER A 58 -13.75 -1.23 -0.25
C SER A 58 -15.08 -1.02 0.47
N SER A 59 -16.09 -0.42 -0.15
CA SER A 59 -17.39 -0.07 0.48
C SER A 59 -18.11 -1.22 1.18
N ASN A 60 -17.83 -2.47 0.80
CA ASN A 60 -18.38 -3.69 1.41
C ASN A 60 -17.41 -4.41 2.35
N CYS A 61 -16.37 -3.74 2.86
CA CYS A 61 -15.27 -4.37 3.57
C CYS A 61 -14.87 -3.59 4.83
N ASN A 62 -14.74 -4.30 5.95
CA ASN A 62 -14.30 -3.74 7.23
C ASN A 62 -12.75 -3.63 7.34
N VAL A 63 -12.09 -3.29 6.22
CA VAL A 63 -10.65 -3.04 6.12
C VAL A 63 -10.46 -1.53 6.06
N ALA A 64 -9.63 -0.98 6.94
CA ALA A 64 -9.31 0.45 6.91
C ALA A 64 -8.53 0.78 5.63
N LEU A 65 -8.88 1.88 4.97
CA LEU A 65 -8.18 2.39 3.80
C LEU A 65 -7.46 3.68 4.20
N GLU A 66 -6.15 3.72 4.01
CA GLU A 66 -5.32 4.89 4.28
C GLU A 66 -4.52 5.26 3.02
N THR A 67 -4.11 6.52 2.95
CA THR A 67 -3.38 7.04 1.79
C THR A 67 -2.02 7.59 2.17
N ILE A 68 -1.05 7.44 1.27
CA ILE A 68 0.25 8.07 1.34
C ILE A 68 0.52 8.86 0.06
N SER A 69 1.35 9.88 0.13
CA SER A 69 1.83 10.55 -1.08
C SER A 69 2.95 9.73 -1.72
N ASP A 70 2.91 9.60 -3.04
CA ASP A 70 3.99 9.04 -3.87
C ASP A 70 4.79 10.13 -4.58
N GLY A 71 4.52 11.42 -4.28
CA GLY A 71 5.07 12.57 -4.99
C GLY A 71 4.33 12.93 -6.29
N TYR A 72 3.32 12.15 -6.68
CA TYR A 72 2.55 12.28 -7.92
C TYR A 72 1.04 12.25 -7.67
N ASP A 73 0.58 12.94 -6.62
CA ASP A 73 -0.80 12.84 -6.12
C ASP A 73 -1.89 13.22 -7.14
N GLU A 74 -1.58 14.13 -8.08
CA GLU A 74 -2.54 14.63 -9.09
C GLU A 74 -2.44 13.89 -10.44
N GLY A 75 -1.22 13.59 -10.90
CA GLY A 75 -0.97 13.05 -12.24
C GLY A 75 -0.61 11.57 -12.28
N GLY A 76 -0.38 10.95 -11.12
CA GLY A 76 0.01 9.55 -10.99
C GLY A 76 1.25 9.21 -11.82
N TYR A 77 1.31 7.97 -12.29
CA TYR A 77 2.42 7.47 -13.10
C TYR A 77 2.67 8.30 -14.37
N SER A 78 1.62 8.83 -15.02
CA SER A 78 1.74 9.58 -16.26
C SER A 78 2.44 10.94 -16.11
N ALA A 79 2.54 11.46 -14.89
CA ALA A 79 3.29 12.69 -14.61
C ALA A 79 4.78 12.44 -14.33
N ALA A 80 5.23 11.19 -14.30
CA ALA A 80 6.63 10.85 -14.13
C ALA A 80 7.36 10.73 -15.48
N GLU A 81 8.61 11.20 -15.53
CA GLU A 81 9.46 11.12 -16.72
C GLU A 81 9.92 9.68 -17.03
N SER A 82 9.96 8.83 -16.01
CA SER A 82 10.34 7.42 -16.13
C SER A 82 9.82 6.60 -14.95
N THR A 83 9.85 5.27 -15.09
CA THR A 83 9.55 4.34 -13.99
C THR A 83 10.46 4.58 -12.77
N ASP A 84 11.75 4.86 -13.00
CA ASP A 84 12.70 5.12 -11.92
C ASP A 84 12.35 6.40 -11.14
N ALA A 85 12.02 7.48 -11.88
CA ALA A 85 11.57 8.73 -11.29
C ALA A 85 10.30 8.54 -10.45
N TYR A 86 9.35 7.75 -10.94
CA TYR A 86 8.11 7.44 -10.21
C TYR A 86 8.34 6.63 -8.92
N LEU A 87 9.29 5.70 -8.93
CA LEU A 87 9.54 4.81 -7.78
C LEU A 87 10.49 5.39 -6.75
N LYS A 88 11.33 6.35 -7.12
CA LYS A 88 12.32 6.96 -6.23
C LYS A 88 11.72 7.51 -4.92
N PRO A 89 10.58 8.22 -4.92
CA PRO A 89 9.94 8.68 -3.68
C PRO A 89 9.47 7.52 -2.78
N LEU A 90 9.00 6.42 -3.38
CA LEU A 90 8.47 5.25 -2.66
C LEU A 90 9.56 4.32 -2.12
N LEU A 91 10.67 4.18 -2.85
CA LEU A 91 11.77 3.28 -2.51
C LEU A 91 12.88 3.96 -1.71
N GLY A 92 12.83 5.29 -1.59
CA GLY A 92 13.88 6.10 -0.99
C GLY A 92 15.15 6.13 -1.83
N ASN A 93 16.12 6.93 -1.40
CA ASN A 93 17.45 6.95 -2.02
C ASN A 93 18.17 5.61 -1.74
N ARG A 94 17.94 4.60 -2.58
CA ARG A 94 18.84 3.46 -2.65
C ARG A 94 20.16 3.96 -3.23
N THR A 95 21.12 4.27 -2.38
CA THR A 95 22.52 4.35 -2.80
C THR A 95 22.94 2.95 -3.24
N THR A 96 22.73 2.62 -4.51
CA THR A 96 23.40 1.48 -5.13
C THR A 96 24.87 1.87 -5.29
N ASN A 97 25.64 1.76 -4.21
CA ASN A 97 27.09 1.68 -4.29
C ASN A 97 27.48 0.31 -4.87
N PHE A 98 27.04 0.02 -6.09
CA PHE A 98 27.72 -0.99 -6.91
C PHE A 98 28.83 -0.26 -7.65
N ASN A 99 29.88 0.07 -6.89
CA ASN A 99 31.18 0.28 -7.48
C ASN A 99 31.60 -1.07 -8.05
N GLY A 100 31.41 -1.24 -9.36
CA GLY A 100 32.21 -2.18 -10.13
C GLY A 100 33.67 -1.79 -9.93
N ALA A 101 34.36 -2.54 -9.07
CA ALA A 101 35.80 -2.61 -9.11
C ALA A 101 36.21 -3.23 -10.47
N PRO A 102 37.32 -2.77 -11.05
CA PRO A 102 37.74 -3.11 -12.41
C PRO A 102 37.93 -4.62 -12.64
#